data_AF-A0A0F9BY24-F1
#
_entry.id   AF-A0A0F9BY24-F1
#
_cell.length_a   1.000
_cell.length_b   1.000
_cell.length_c   1.000
_cell.angle_alpha   90.00
_cell.angle_beta   90.00
_cell.angle_gamma   90.00
#
_symmetry.space_group_name_H-M   'P 1'
#
loop_
_entity.id
_entity.type
_entity.pdbx_description
1 polymer ?
#
loop_
_entity_poly.entity_id
_entity_poly.type
_entity_poly.pdbx_seq_one_letter_code
_entity_poly.pdbx_strand_id
1 'polypeptide(L)'
;MKPTEVIDVHTHGTGLLDTRAGSASDIVSMAKLYGLAGVTAFLPTVYPGKIDEMRRNMAAVLEAMEEQAPQEGVARILGVHLEGPFLNPRFAGALDKYSFLEPTHENLSEVLTGFSPVIRVMTIAPELVGALSLIERLVELDIRVSMGH
;
A
#
# COMPACT_ATOMS: atom_id res chain seq x y z
N MET A 1 -26.84 17.93 -6.05
CA MET A 1 -26.27 16.58 -5.90
C MET A 1 -24.97 16.75 -5.14
N LYS A 2 -24.74 16.05 -4.02
CA LYS A 2 -23.38 16.02 -3.44
C LYS A 2 -22.50 15.29 -4.45
N PRO A 3 -21.31 15.79 -4.83
CA PRO A 3 -20.41 15.05 -5.69
C PRO A 3 -20.16 13.67 -5.06
N THR A 4 -20.19 12.62 -5.88
CA THR A 4 -19.96 11.24 -5.45
C THR A 4 -18.52 11.13 -4.97
N GLU A 5 -18.31 10.68 -3.74
CA GLU A 5 -16.96 10.40 -3.23
C GLU A 5 -16.38 9.18 -3.98
N VAL A 6 -15.21 9.33 -4.59
CA VAL A 6 -14.49 8.25 -5.27
C VAL A 6 -13.20 8.00 -4.48
N ILE A 7 -13.06 6.78 -3.98
CA ILE A 7 -11.87 6.35 -3.22
C ILE A 7 -11.16 5.26 -4.02
N ASP A 8 -9.92 5.54 -4.42
CA ASP A 8 -9.07 4.55 -5.10
C ASP A 8 -8.26 3.76 -4.05
N VAL A 9 -8.62 2.50 -3.84
CA VAL A 9 -8.03 1.67 -2.79
C VAL A 9 -6.76 0.92 -3.23
N HIS A 10 -6.38 1.01 -4.51
CA HIS A 10 -5.20 0.32 -5.04
C HIS A 10 -4.65 1.06 -6.27
N THR A 11 -3.55 1.78 -6.07
CA THR A 11 -2.81 2.42 -7.15
C THR A 11 -1.31 2.50 -6.87
N HIS A 12 -0.52 2.19 -7.89
CA HIS A 12 0.93 2.30 -7.82
C HIS A 12 1.48 3.61 -8.37
N GLY A 13 0.67 4.43 -9.03
CA GLY A 13 1.20 5.56 -9.78
C GLY A 13 0.16 6.30 -10.60
N THR A 14 0.49 7.51 -11.02
CA THR A 14 -0.32 8.31 -11.95
C THR A 14 0.55 9.31 -12.69
N GLY A 15 0.23 9.58 -13.95
CA GLY A 15 1.08 10.40 -14.82
C GLY A 15 2.47 9.78 -15.02
N LEU A 16 3.51 10.45 -14.51
CA LEU A 16 4.90 9.97 -14.51
C LEU A 16 5.43 9.64 -13.11
N LEU A 17 4.55 9.64 -12.10
CA LEU A 17 4.86 9.37 -10.70
C LEU A 17 4.49 7.93 -10.35
N ASP A 18 5.33 7.30 -9.52
CA ASP A 18 5.17 5.93 -9.04
C ASP A 18 5.46 5.89 -7.53
N THR A 19 4.85 4.95 -6.81
CA THR A 19 5.04 4.76 -5.37
C THR A 19 6.41 4.15 -5.02
N ARG A 20 7.14 3.60 -6.00
CA ARG A 20 8.53 3.15 -5.85
C ARG A 20 9.48 4.34 -5.81
N ALA A 21 10.31 4.38 -4.77
CA ALA A 21 11.37 5.39 -4.61
C ALA A 21 10.85 6.85 -4.68
N GLY A 22 9.54 7.04 -4.54
CA GLY A 22 8.93 8.36 -4.45
C GLY A 22 9.31 9.01 -3.12
N SER A 23 9.68 10.29 -3.19
CA SER A 23 9.73 11.15 -2.02
C SER A 23 8.31 11.43 -1.51
N ALA A 24 8.17 11.93 -0.28
CA ALA A 24 6.89 12.44 0.21
C ALA A 24 6.26 13.45 -0.76
N SER A 25 7.09 14.30 -1.36
CA SER A 25 6.67 15.29 -2.36
C SER A 25 6.08 14.67 -3.64
N ASP A 26 6.55 13.48 -4.05
CA ASP A 26 5.99 12.75 -5.19
C ASP A 26 4.61 12.21 -4.85
N ILE A 27 4.43 11.64 -3.65
CA ILE A 27 3.12 11.14 -3.19
C ILE A 27 2.11 12.29 -3.04
N VAL A 28 2.53 13.46 -2.52
CA VAL A 28 1.70 14.67 -2.49
C VAL A 28 1.36 15.16 -3.90
N SER A 29 2.29 15.03 -4.85
CA SER A 29 2.03 15.38 -6.25
C SER A 29 1.05 14.41 -6.91
N MET A 30 1.12 13.11 -6.61
CA MET A 30 0.11 12.12 -7.01
C MET A 30 -1.27 12.51 -6.46
N ALA A 31 -1.37 12.91 -5.20
CA ALA A 31 -2.62 13.34 -4.59
C ALA A 31 -3.29 14.50 -5.33
N LYS A 32 -2.51 15.46 -5.84
CA LYS A 32 -3.01 16.56 -6.68
C LYS A 32 -3.55 16.06 -8.02
N LEU A 33 -2.81 15.17 -8.70
CA LEU A 33 -3.23 14.58 -9.97
C LEU A 33 -4.52 13.75 -9.83
N TYR A 34 -4.61 12.97 -8.75
CA TYR A 34 -5.82 12.22 -8.39
C TYR A 34 -7.03 13.14 -8.17
N GLY A 35 -6.83 14.23 -7.42
CA GLY A 35 -7.88 15.22 -7.18
C GLY A 35 -8.38 15.88 -8.47
N LEU A 36 -7.48 16.21 -9.40
CA LEU A 36 -7.83 16.73 -10.74
C LEU A 36 -8.63 15.71 -11.58
N ALA A 37 -8.43 14.41 -11.35
CA ALA A 37 -9.19 13.34 -12.00
C ALA A 37 -10.53 13.03 -11.32
N GLY A 38 -10.91 13.77 -10.26
CA GLY A 38 -12.16 13.58 -9.53
C GLY A 38 -12.11 12.51 -8.44
N VAL A 39 -10.92 11.99 -8.09
CA VAL A 39 -10.73 11.07 -6.97
C VAL A 39 -10.54 11.89 -5.70
N THR A 40 -11.30 11.57 -4.67
CA THR A 40 -11.34 12.35 -3.42
C THR A 40 -10.39 11.81 -2.35
N ALA A 41 -10.03 10.54 -2.43
CA ALA A 41 -9.06 9.92 -1.54
C ALA A 41 -8.45 8.66 -2.17
N PHE A 42 -7.27 8.25 -1.72
CA PHE A 42 -6.62 7.07 -2.25
C PHE A 42 -5.64 6.41 -1.28
N LEU A 43 -5.26 5.17 -1.60
CA LEU A 43 -4.22 4.40 -0.94
C LEU A 43 -3.05 4.18 -1.92
N PRO A 44 -1.96 4.96 -1.81
CA PRO A 44 -0.70 4.61 -2.45
C PRO A 44 -0.33 3.16 -2.16
N THR A 45 -0.08 2.40 -3.22
CA THR A 45 0.18 0.97 -3.14
C THR A 45 1.67 0.68 -3.22
N VAL A 46 2.22 0.09 -2.17
CA VAL A 46 3.62 -0.32 -2.10
C VAL A 46 3.74 -1.72 -2.69
N TYR A 47 4.64 -1.85 -3.65
CA TYR A 47 4.99 -3.12 -4.30
C TYR A 47 5.74 -4.07 -3.35
N PRO A 48 5.70 -5.39 -3.62
CA PRO A 48 6.58 -6.32 -2.94
C PRO A 48 8.03 -6.08 -3.40
N GLY A 49 8.95 -6.07 -2.44
CA GLY A 49 10.36 -5.74 -2.64
C GLY A 49 11.20 -6.26 -1.49
N LYS A 50 12.47 -5.84 -1.41
CA LYS A 50 13.22 -6.06 -0.18
C LYS A 50 12.54 -5.32 0.98
N ILE A 51 12.69 -5.84 2.20
CA ILE A 51 12.04 -5.28 3.39
C ILE A 51 12.42 -3.80 3.60
N ASP A 52 13.68 -3.44 3.42
CA ASP A 52 14.16 -2.07 3.52
C ASP A 52 13.57 -1.15 2.43
N GLU A 53 13.39 -1.65 1.21
CA GLU A 53 12.73 -0.94 0.11
C GLU A 53 11.25 -0.68 0.42
N MET A 54 10.50 -1.71 0.83
CA MET A 54 9.09 -1.57 1.20
C MET A 54 8.92 -0.58 2.36
N ARG A 55 9.76 -0.68 3.40
CA ARG A 55 9.74 0.23 4.55
C ARG A 55 10.06 1.67 4.15
N ARG A 56 11.02 1.89 3.26
CA ARG A 56 11.31 3.24 2.73
C ARG A 56 10.12 3.82 1.97
N ASN A 57 9.45 3.03 1.12
CA ASN A 57 8.28 3.50 0.39
C ASN A 57 7.09 3.79 1.32
N MET A 58 6.88 2.96 2.35
CA MET A 58 5.87 3.23 3.39
C MET A 58 6.18 4.50 4.20
N ALA A 59 7.46 4.75 4.49
CA ALA A 59 7.90 5.98 5.17
C ALA A 59 7.60 7.23 4.35
N ALA A 60 7.82 7.19 3.02
CA ALA A 60 7.47 8.31 2.14
C ALA A 60 5.96 8.60 2.12
N VAL A 61 5.12 7.57 2.17
CA VAL A 61 3.66 7.75 2.28
C VAL A 61 3.28 8.36 3.65
N LEU A 62 3.90 7.89 4.73
CA LEU A 62 3.66 8.43 6.07
C LEU A 62 4.05 9.91 6.16
N GLU A 63 5.25 10.27 5.69
CA GLU A 63 5.72 11.66 5.63
C GLU A 63 4.80 12.52 4.75
N ALA A 64 4.35 12.01 3.60
CA ALA A 64 3.38 12.71 2.75
C ALA A 64 2.03 12.96 3.44
N MET A 65 1.57 12.03 4.29
CA MET A 65 0.34 12.23 5.08
C MET A 65 0.52 13.32 6.14
N GLU A 66 1.71 13.46 6.72
CA GLU A 66 2.04 14.50 7.69
C GLU A 66 2.19 15.88 7.04
N GLU A 67 2.76 15.93 5.83
CA GLU A 67 2.94 17.16 5.04
C GLU A 67 1.65 17.62 4.36
N GLN A 68 0.71 16.71 4.06
CA GLN A 68 -0.50 17.03 3.33
C GLN A 68 -1.46 17.89 4.17
N ALA A 69 -1.45 19.19 3.90
CA ALA A 69 -2.51 20.08 4.37
C ALA A 69 -3.84 19.79 3.63
N PRO A 70 -4.99 19.86 4.32
CA PRO A 70 -6.29 19.80 3.67
C PRO A 70 -6.42 20.89 2.59
N GLN A 71 -6.67 20.47 1.34
CA GLN A 71 -6.79 21.38 0.21
C GLN A 71 -7.93 20.92 -0.70
N GLU A 72 -8.77 21.86 -1.13
CA GLU A 72 -9.85 21.58 -2.08
C GLU A 72 -9.29 21.13 -3.44
N GLY A 73 -9.90 20.09 -4.02
CA GLY A 73 -9.47 19.53 -5.30
C GLY A 73 -8.19 18.67 -5.21
N VAL A 74 -7.70 18.34 -4.02
CA VAL A 74 -6.58 17.42 -3.79
C VAL A 74 -7.10 16.16 -3.10
N ALA A 75 -6.71 14.98 -3.58
CA ALA A 75 -7.13 13.71 -3.00
C ALA A 75 -6.45 13.49 -1.64
N ARG A 76 -7.19 12.99 -0.66
CA ARG A 76 -6.63 12.62 0.65
C ARG A 76 -5.81 11.34 0.55
N ILE A 77 -4.65 11.30 1.20
CA ILE A 77 -3.85 10.08 1.37
C ILE A 77 -4.37 9.37 2.64
N LEU A 78 -4.95 8.18 2.51
CA LEU A 78 -5.61 7.48 3.64
C LEU A 78 -4.71 6.49 4.40
N GLY A 79 -3.50 6.27 3.90
CA GLY A 79 -2.57 5.25 4.37
C GLY A 79 -2.02 4.45 3.19
N VAL A 80 -1.55 3.24 3.46
CA VAL A 80 -0.89 2.36 2.50
C VAL A 80 -1.77 1.16 2.15
N HIS A 81 -1.80 0.80 0.88
CA HIS A 81 -2.06 -0.58 0.46
C HIS A 81 -0.71 -1.27 0.26
N LEU A 82 -0.43 -2.34 1.00
CA LEU A 82 0.77 -3.14 0.79
C LEU A 82 0.44 -4.37 -0.07
N GLU A 83 0.88 -4.39 -1.33
CA GLU A 83 0.60 -5.50 -2.25
C GLU A 83 1.65 -6.60 -2.05
N GLY A 84 1.37 -7.55 -1.14
CA GLY A 84 2.32 -8.58 -0.73
C GLY A 84 3.04 -8.24 0.59
N PRO A 85 4.26 -8.76 0.82
CA PRO A 85 5.09 -9.59 -0.06
C PRO A 85 4.74 -11.08 -0.07
N PHE A 86 3.68 -11.49 0.63
CA PHE A 86 3.26 -12.88 0.80
C PHE A 86 2.36 -13.36 -0.36
N LEU A 87 2.91 -13.41 -1.57
CA LEU A 87 2.17 -13.68 -2.81
C LEU A 87 2.66 -14.98 -3.47
N ASN A 88 1.83 -15.61 -4.31
CA ASN A 88 2.20 -16.84 -4.98
C ASN A 88 3.03 -16.56 -6.23
N PRO A 89 4.28 -17.05 -6.35
CA PRO A 89 5.12 -16.83 -7.53
C PRO A 89 4.49 -17.31 -8.85
N ARG A 90 3.51 -18.23 -8.79
CA ARG A 90 2.75 -18.73 -9.95
C ARG A 90 1.80 -17.68 -10.52
N PHE A 91 1.31 -16.76 -9.70
CA PHE A 91 0.34 -15.72 -10.08
C PHE A 91 0.93 -14.30 -10.00
N ALA A 92 2.27 -14.19 -10.08
CA ALA A 92 2.98 -12.93 -9.93
C ALA A 92 2.59 -11.84 -10.95
N GLY A 93 2.13 -12.23 -12.15
CA GLY A 93 1.76 -11.26 -13.18
C GLY A 93 2.95 -10.36 -13.54
N ALA A 94 2.79 -9.04 -13.33
CA ALA A 94 3.83 -8.04 -13.57
C ALA A 94 4.78 -7.80 -12.38
N LEU A 95 4.53 -8.44 -11.23
CA LEU A 95 5.36 -8.32 -10.04
C LEU A 95 6.65 -9.16 -10.18
N ASP A 96 7.73 -8.69 -9.55
CA ASP A 96 8.95 -9.48 -9.46
C ASP A 96 8.76 -10.62 -8.45
N LYS A 97 8.47 -11.82 -8.94
CA LYS A 97 8.24 -13.00 -8.09
C LYS A 97 9.41 -13.35 -7.17
N TYR A 98 10.62 -12.85 -7.44
CA TYR A 98 11.79 -13.10 -6.60
C TYR A 98 11.86 -12.19 -5.37
N SER A 99 11.02 -11.15 -5.32
CA SER A 99 10.87 -10.29 -4.13
C SER A 99 9.84 -10.80 -3.12
N PHE A 100 9.10 -11.87 -3.46
CA PHE A 100 8.08 -12.43 -2.58
C PHE A 100 8.73 -13.13 -1.38
N LEU A 101 8.08 -13.02 -0.22
CA LEU A 101 8.54 -13.64 1.02
C LEU A 101 7.65 -14.80 1.41
N GLU A 102 8.23 -15.77 2.11
CA GLU A 102 7.46 -16.83 2.76
C GLU A 102 6.57 -16.22 3.86
N PRO A 103 5.30 -16.67 3.98
CA PRO A 103 4.35 -16.14 4.96
C PRO A 103 4.67 -16.67 6.37
N THR A 104 5.71 -16.11 6.98
CA THR A 104 6.10 -16.35 8.38
C THR A 104 5.80 -15.12 9.25
N HIS A 105 5.55 -15.34 10.54
CA HIS A 105 5.35 -14.24 11.50
C HIS A 105 6.60 -13.38 11.67
N GLU A 106 7.79 -13.95 11.47
CA GLU A 106 9.05 -13.23 11.47
C GLU A 106 9.09 -12.21 10.31
N ASN A 107 8.87 -12.67 9.07
CA ASN A 107 8.81 -11.79 7.90
C ASN A 107 7.70 -10.73 8.04
N LEU A 108 6.53 -11.11 8.55
CA LEU A 108 5.44 -10.16 8.81
C LEU A 108 5.86 -9.09 9.82
N SER A 109 6.51 -9.49 10.91
CA SER A 109 7.01 -8.57 11.93
C SER A 109 8.04 -7.59 11.37
N GLU A 110 8.99 -8.08 10.57
CA GLU A 110 10.01 -7.23 9.93
C GLU A 110 9.41 -6.20 8.97
N VAL A 111 8.38 -6.60 8.22
CA VAL A 111 7.64 -5.69 7.33
C VAL A 111 6.85 -4.65 8.14
N LEU A 112 6.09 -5.07 9.16
CA LEU A 112 5.12 -4.21 9.86
C LEU A 112 5.70 -3.33 10.97
N THR A 113 6.87 -3.68 11.54
CA THR A 113 7.40 -2.98 12.73
C THR A 113 7.56 -1.48 12.48
N GLY A 114 6.80 -0.65 13.21
CA GLY A 114 6.79 0.80 13.05
C GLY A 114 5.89 1.34 11.92
N PHE A 115 5.29 0.47 11.10
CA PHE A 115 4.45 0.84 9.96
C PHE A 115 3.02 0.30 10.04
N SER A 116 2.71 -0.64 10.95
CA SER A 116 1.36 -1.21 11.12
C SER A 116 0.24 -0.15 11.14
N PRO A 117 0.36 1.01 11.83
CA PRO A 117 -0.73 2.00 11.87
C PRO A 117 -1.03 2.71 10.55
N VAL A 118 -0.06 2.75 9.60
CA VAL A 118 -0.26 3.42 8.30
C VAL A 118 -0.84 2.46 7.25
N ILE A 119 -0.70 1.15 7.44
CA ILE A 119 -1.19 0.15 6.50
C ILE A 119 -2.70 -0.03 6.70
N ARG A 120 -3.47 0.12 5.62
CA ARG A 120 -4.94 -0.03 5.61
C ARG A 120 -5.37 -1.33 4.97
N VAL A 121 -4.64 -1.75 3.95
CA VAL A 121 -4.90 -2.98 3.20
C VAL A 121 -3.58 -3.71 3.00
N MET A 122 -3.58 -5.03 3.15
CA MET A 122 -2.50 -5.89 2.67
C MET A 122 -3.09 -6.94 1.71
N THR A 123 -2.50 -7.08 0.53
CA THR A 123 -2.80 -8.18 -0.39
C THR A 123 -1.94 -9.40 -0.07
N ILE A 124 -2.56 -10.58 0.03
CA ILE A 124 -1.92 -11.85 0.37
C ILE A 124 -2.50 -12.99 -0.47
N ALA A 125 -1.67 -13.97 -0.82
CA ALA A 125 -2.09 -15.23 -1.42
C ALA A 125 -2.47 -16.23 -0.29
N PRO A 126 -3.78 -16.46 -0.04
CA PRO A 126 -4.25 -17.19 1.14
C PRO A 126 -3.98 -18.70 1.09
N GLU A 127 -3.69 -19.25 -0.09
CA GLU A 127 -3.41 -20.67 -0.29
C GLU A 127 -1.98 -21.08 0.12
N LEU A 128 -1.10 -20.13 0.41
CA LEU A 128 0.26 -20.40 0.84
C LEU A 128 0.27 -20.96 2.28
N VAL A 129 1.16 -21.94 2.51
CA VAL A 129 1.37 -22.51 3.84
C VAL A 129 1.84 -21.42 4.79
N GLY A 130 1.05 -21.10 5.82
CA GLY A 130 1.33 -20.05 6.80
C GLY A 130 0.48 -18.78 6.64
N ALA A 131 -0.09 -18.54 5.44
CA ALA A 131 -0.83 -17.31 5.14
C ALA A 131 -2.06 -17.10 6.03
N LEU A 132 -2.85 -18.14 6.32
CA LEU A 132 -4.03 -18.03 7.18
C LEU A 132 -3.71 -17.47 8.57
N SER A 133 -2.58 -17.88 9.16
CA SER A 133 -2.16 -17.38 10.48
C SER A 133 -1.69 -15.92 10.41
N LEU A 134 -1.09 -15.49 9.30
CA LEU A 134 -0.78 -14.08 9.08
C LEU A 134 -2.05 -13.25 8.88
N ILE A 135 -3.06 -13.79 8.20
CA ILE A 135 -4.36 -13.11 7.99
C ILE A 135 -5.05 -12.84 9.32
N GLU A 136 -5.09 -13.81 10.23
CA GLU A 136 -5.61 -13.61 11.58
C GLU A 136 -4.88 -12.47 12.29
N ARG A 137 -3.55 -12.46 12.22
CA ARG A 137 -2.72 -11.41 12.82
C ARG A 137 -2.95 -10.02 12.21
N LEU A 138 -3.14 -9.94 10.89
CA LEU A 138 -3.45 -8.68 10.20
C LEU A 138 -4.79 -8.10 10.64
N VAL A 139 -5.80 -8.96 10.80
CA VAL A 139 -7.13 -8.57 11.28
C VAL A 139 -7.06 -8.06 12.73
N GLU A 140 -6.28 -8.69 13.60
CA GLU A 140 -6.03 -8.19 14.97
C GLU A 140 -5.39 -6.79 14.99
N LEU A 141 -4.62 -6.46 13.96
CA LEU A 141 -3.94 -5.17 13.79
C LEU A 141 -4.81 -4.11 13.08
N ASP A 142 -6.09 -4.40 12.84
CA ASP A 142 -7.03 -3.55 12.08
C ASP A 142 -6.58 -3.28 10.63
N ILE A 143 -5.84 -4.23 10.04
CA ILE A 143 -5.44 -4.20 8.63
C ILE A 143 -6.41 -5.07 7.83
N ARG A 144 -7.03 -4.48 6.80
CA ARG A 144 -7.90 -5.26 5.90
C ARG A 144 -7.06 -6.16 5.02
N VAL A 145 -7.51 -7.39 4.86
CA VAL A 145 -6.87 -8.37 3.98
C VAL A 145 -7.59 -8.41 2.64
N SER A 146 -6.82 -8.29 1.55
CA SER A 146 -7.26 -8.52 0.19
C SER A 146 -6.64 -9.83 -0.32
N MET A 147 -7.45 -10.72 -0.90
CA MET A 147 -6.92 -11.94 -1.51
C MET A 147 -6.49 -11.64 -2.94
N GLY A 148 -5.23 -11.93 -3.29
CA GLY A 148 -4.72 -11.69 -4.63
C GLY A 148 -3.34 -12.27 -4.87
N HIS A 149 -2.98 -12.35 -6.15
CA HIS A 149 -1.80 -13.07 -6.66
C HIS A 149 -1.71 -14.50 -6.13
#